data_AF-A0A974UK40-F1
#
_entry.id   AF-A0A974UK40-F1
#
_cell.length_a   1.000
_cell.length_b   1.000
_cell.length_c   1.000
_cell.angle_alpha   90.00
_cell.angle_beta   90.00
_cell.angle_gamma   90.00
#
_symmetry.space_group_name_H-M   'P 1'
#
loop_
_entity.id
_entity.type
_entity.pdbx_description
1 polymer ?
#
loop_
_entity_poly.entity_id
_entity_poly.type
_entity_poly.pdbx_seq_one_letter_code
_entity_poly.pdbx_strand_id
1 'polypeptide(L)'
;MPRESRALGGLLALRGEGGFGLLPQRRTRFADQQRPCARAGRHDGCATHALTPADVDEVAVFGTGLQARLQVEWLAELRQLSRVRVCGRRPDAVRQLCAELATAGLKAVPATAEEAAGAPCVITATPSTSPLAPAEAFSAGVQHVTGIGTDLPGKAELPPGLFDRATTIATDDHDQCLAHGDFGNAVRAGVVGAGADVSAGLVLRDGVPERSGLTIADLTGVGVADAAVATAVFTHLG
;
A
#
# COMPACT_ATOMS: atom_id res chain seq x y z
N MET A 1 49.12 -24.20 26.93
CA MET A 1 48.64 -25.61 26.90
C MET A 1 47.11 -25.59 27.01
N PRO A 2 46.36 -26.38 26.23
CA PRO A 2 45.73 -25.80 25.03
C PRO A 2 44.27 -26.21 24.71
N ARG A 3 43.70 -25.54 23.69
CA ARG A 3 42.77 -25.97 22.61
C ARG A 3 41.23 -25.91 22.78
N GLU A 4 40.65 -24.98 22.00
CA GLU A 4 39.61 -25.13 20.96
C GLU A 4 38.56 -26.25 21.05
N SER A 5 37.28 -25.87 20.87
CA SER A 5 36.35 -26.72 20.10
C SER A 5 35.46 -25.85 19.19
N ARG A 6 35.55 -26.15 17.89
CA ARG A 6 34.63 -25.74 16.83
C ARG A 6 33.38 -26.63 16.87
N ALA A 7 32.21 -26.06 16.58
CA ALA A 7 31.08 -26.75 15.97
C ALA A 7 30.68 -25.89 14.75
N LEU A 8 31.22 -26.12 13.55
CA LEU A 8 30.80 -27.12 12.55
C LEU A 8 29.29 -27.14 12.32
N GLY A 9 28.91 -26.70 11.12
CA GLY A 9 27.55 -26.46 10.66
C GLY A 9 26.65 -27.69 10.66
N GLY A 10 25.36 -27.42 10.84
CA GLY A 10 24.26 -28.34 10.59
C GLY A 10 23.33 -27.76 9.53
N LEU A 11 23.77 -27.80 8.27
CA LEU A 11 22.87 -27.69 7.12
C LEU A 11 22.29 -29.08 6.88
N LEU A 12 21.02 -29.29 7.18
CA LEU A 12 20.32 -30.53 6.89
C LEU A 12 20.01 -30.58 5.37
N ALA A 13 20.90 -31.22 4.61
CA ALA A 13 20.66 -31.52 3.19
C ALA A 13 19.96 -32.88 3.07
N LEU A 14 18.70 -32.88 2.64
CA LEU A 14 18.01 -34.10 2.20
C LEU A 14 18.32 -34.33 0.71
N ARG A 15 18.96 -35.47 0.42
CA ARG A 15 19.33 -35.94 -0.92
C ARG A 15 18.11 -36.65 -1.54
N GLY A 16 17.63 -36.17 -2.67
CA GLY A 16 16.59 -36.84 -3.47
C GLY A 16 17.20 -37.78 -4.51
N GLU A 17 16.66 -38.98 -4.63
CA GLU A 17 16.90 -39.93 -5.73
C GLU A 17 15.63 -39.96 -6.61
N GLY A 18 15.77 -39.70 -7.92
CA GLY A 18 14.70 -39.90 -8.90
C GLY A 18 14.62 -38.81 -9.98
N GLY A 19 15.07 -39.12 -11.19
CA GLY A 19 15.24 -38.17 -12.29
C GLY A 19 14.00 -37.89 -13.16
N PHE A 20 14.16 -36.79 -13.92
CA PHE A 20 13.56 -36.33 -15.18
C PHE A 20 12.04 -36.32 -15.42
N GLY A 21 11.54 -35.08 -15.50
CA GLY A 21 10.36 -34.68 -16.27
C GLY A 21 10.36 -33.17 -16.50
N LEU A 22 10.87 -32.71 -17.65
CA LEU A 22 10.77 -31.31 -18.07
C LEU A 22 9.33 -31.03 -18.53
N LEU A 23 8.52 -30.50 -17.62
CA LEU A 23 7.30 -29.77 -17.98
C LEU A 23 7.63 -28.27 -17.98
N PRO A 24 7.24 -27.50 -19.02
CA PRO A 24 7.37 -26.05 -18.98
C PRO A 24 6.41 -25.52 -17.92
N GLN A 25 6.93 -25.27 -16.73
CA GLN A 25 6.24 -24.51 -15.69
C GLN A 25 6.01 -23.11 -16.27
N ARG A 26 4.76 -22.83 -16.64
CA ARG A 26 4.28 -21.47 -16.87
C ARG A 26 4.66 -20.68 -15.63
N ARG A 27 5.68 -19.83 -15.73
CA ARG A 27 6.04 -18.87 -14.69
C ARG A 27 4.81 -18.01 -14.43
N THR A 28 4.13 -18.28 -13.33
CA THR A 28 3.15 -17.40 -12.74
C THR A 28 3.85 -16.07 -12.47
N ARG A 29 3.48 -15.03 -13.22
CA ARG A 29 4.02 -13.66 -13.10
C ARG A 29 3.89 -13.07 -11.68
N PHE A 30 3.12 -13.71 -10.80
CA PHE A 30 2.89 -13.30 -9.41
C PHE A 30 4.14 -13.39 -8.51
N ALA A 31 5.00 -14.40 -8.68
CA ALA A 31 6.14 -14.60 -7.77
C ALA A 31 7.32 -13.62 -7.99
N ASP A 32 7.34 -12.88 -9.09
CA ASP A 32 8.38 -11.87 -9.36
C ASP A 32 8.02 -10.49 -8.76
N GLN A 33 6.73 -10.16 -8.63
CA GLN A 33 6.27 -8.88 -8.07
C GLN A 33 6.43 -8.78 -6.54
N GLN A 34 6.50 -9.90 -5.83
CA GLN A 34 6.68 -9.93 -4.38
C GLN A 34 8.16 -9.70 -3.94
N ARG A 35 9.14 -9.91 -4.84
CA ARG A 35 10.57 -9.80 -4.50
C ARG A 35 11.04 -8.36 -4.26
N PRO A 36 10.59 -7.35 -5.03
CA PRO A 36 10.83 -5.95 -4.71
C PRO A 36 10.21 -5.55 -3.36
N CYS A 37 8.97 -5.99 -3.09
CA CYS A 37 8.25 -5.65 -1.86
C CYS A 37 8.93 -6.21 -0.60
N ALA A 38 9.53 -7.40 -0.68
CA ALA A 38 10.28 -7.97 0.44
C ALA A 38 11.60 -7.25 0.75
N ARG A 39 12.14 -6.43 -0.18
CA ARG A 39 13.37 -5.64 0.02
C ARG A 39 13.09 -4.20 0.45
N ALA A 40 11.93 -3.65 0.09
CA ALA A 40 11.52 -2.31 0.45
C ALA A 40 10.88 -2.32 1.85
N GLY A 41 11.55 -1.73 2.85
CA GLY A 41 11.01 -1.52 4.21
C GLY A 41 9.88 -0.47 4.27
N ARG A 42 8.99 -0.47 3.28
CA ARG A 42 8.00 0.56 2.95
C ARG A 42 6.65 -0.12 2.74
N HIS A 43 6.05 -0.56 3.84
CA HIS A 43 4.90 -1.47 3.86
C HIS A 43 3.70 -0.95 3.03
N ASP A 44 3.40 0.34 3.15
CA ASP A 44 2.22 0.95 2.50
C ASP A 44 2.36 1.06 0.99
N GLY A 45 3.55 1.39 0.50
CA GLY A 45 3.86 1.40 -0.93
C GLY A 45 3.75 0.00 -1.53
N CYS A 46 4.17 -1.02 -0.78
CA CYS A 46 4.03 -2.42 -1.18
C CYS A 46 2.55 -2.85 -1.23
N ALA A 47 1.75 -2.52 -0.22
CA ALA A 47 0.33 -2.84 -0.19
C ALA A 47 -0.40 -2.14 -1.35
N THR A 48 -0.14 -0.85 -1.56
CA THR A 48 -0.69 -0.07 -2.66
C THR A 48 -0.31 -0.68 -4.02
N HIS A 49 0.97 -1.02 -4.22
CA HIS A 49 1.43 -1.66 -5.44
C HIS A 49 0.72 -3.00 -5.68
N ALA A 50 0.62 -3.84 -4.65
CA ALA A 50 0.02 -5.16 -4.74
C ALA A 50 -1.47 -5.10 -5.04
N LEU A 51 -2.22 -4.17 -4.45
CA LEU A 51 -3.66 -4.02 -4.65
C LEU A 51 -4.00 -3.33 -5.97
N THR A 52 -3.12 -2.45 -6.46
CA THR A 52 -3.30 -1.75 -7.75
C THR A 52 -3.11 -2.71 -8.94
N PRO A 53 -4.04 -2.75 -9.92
CA PRO A 53 -3.86 -3.54 -11.15
C PRO A 53 -2.58 -3.22 -11.93
N ALA A 54 -2.03 -4.20 -12.65
CA ALA A 54 -0.68 -4.10 -13.21
C ALA A 54 -0.54 -3.08 -14.36
N ASP A 55 -1.63 -2.76 -15.04
CA ASP A 55 -1.73 -1.81 -16.17
C ASP A 55 -1.99 -0.36 -15.74
N VAL A 56 -2.30 -0.13 -14.47
CA VAL A 56 -2.46 1.23 -13.92
C VAL A 56 -1.08 1.88 -13.78
N ASP A 57 -0.82 2.95 -14.50
CA ASP A 57 0.44 3.71 -14.42
C ASP A 57 0.24 5.14 -13.90
N GLU A 58 -0.97 5.49 -13.51
CA GLU A 58 -1.32 6.81 -13.00
C GLU A 58 -1.78 6.73 -11.55
N VAL A 59 -1.30 7.68 -10.74
CA VAL A 59 -1.69 7.80 -9.33
C VAL A 59 -2.06 9.24 -8.99
N ALA A 60 -3.05 9.42 -8.14
CA ALA A 60 -3.31 10.67 -7.44
C ALA A 60 -2.87 10.56 -5.98
N VAL A 61 -2.34 11.65 -5.43
CA VAL A 61 -2.06 11.79 -4.01
C VAL A 61 -2.81 12.98 -3.44
N PHE A 62 -3.57 12.74 -2.37
CA PHE A 62 -4.15 13.78 -1.52
C PHE A 62 -3.22 14.04 -0.35
N GLY A 63 -2.85 15.30 -0.19
CA GLY A 63 -1.88 15.74 0.80
C GLY A 63 -0.60 16.24 0.16
N THR A 64 0.06 17.16 0.86
CA THR A 64 1.31 17.80 0.42
C THR A 64 2.39 17.69 1.49
N GLY A 65 2.25 16.71 2.39
CA GLY A 65 3.18 16.47 3.50
C GLY A 65 4.21 15.40 3.17
N LEU A 66 5.02 15.06 4.18
CA LEU A 66 6.06 14.04 4.05
C LEU A 66 5.52 12.68 3.62
N GLN A 67 4.41 12.22 4.22
CA GLN A 67 3.78 10.94 3.87
C GLN A 67 3.32 10.92 2.42
N ALA A 68 2.62 11.96 1.95
CA ALA A 68 2.21 12.07 0.56
C ALA A 68 3.39 11.93 -0.43
N ARG A 69 4.51 12.61 -0.15
CA ARG A 69 5.73 12.50 -0.96
C ARG A 69 6.32 11.09 -0.94
N LEU A 70 6.54 10.55 0.25
CA LEU A 70 7.16 9.24 0.44
C LEU A 70 6.36 8.14 -0.26
N GLN A 71 5.03 8.13 -0.11
CA GLN A 71 4.18 7.09 -0.71
C GLN A 71 4.25 7.08 -2.24
N VAL A 72 4.30 8.26 -2.86
CA VAL A 72 4.51 8.37 -4.31
C VAL A 72 5.90 7.88 -4.71
N GLU A 73 6.95 8.27 -4.00
CA GLU A 73 8.33 7.81 -4.27
C GLU A 73 8.45 6.29 -4.11
N TRP A 74 7.82 5.72 -3.08
CA TRP A 74 7.87 4.29 -2.78
C TRP A 74 7.11 3.49 -3.83
N LEU A 75 5.94 3.98 -4.25
CA LEU A 75 5.19 3.38 -5.34
C LEU A 75 5.98 3.45 -6.65
N ALA A 76 6.67 4.55 -6.92
CA ALA A 76 7.49 4.73 -8.13
C ALA A 76 8.70 3.77 -8.22
N GLU A 77 9.22 3.29 -7.08
CA GLU A 77 10.25 2.25 -7.06
C GLU A 77 9.71 0.86 -7.45
N LEU A 78 8.42 0.63 -7.25
CA LEU A 78 7.75 -0.64 -7.51
C LEU A 78 6.99 -0.64 -8.85
N ARG A 79 6.62 0.53 -9.36
CA ARG A 79 5.75 0.72 -10.53
C ARG A 79 6.24 1.87 -11.39
N GLN A 80 6.25 1.66 -12.70
CA GLN A 80 6.48 2.74 -13.65
C GLN A 80 5.25 3.65 -13.69
N LEU A 81 5.40 4.89 -13.19
CA LEU A 81 4.33 5.87 -13.18
C LEU A 81 4.43 6.80 -14.39
N SER A 82 3.36 6.89 -15.17
CA SER A 82 3.22 7.81 -16.31
C SER A 82 2.86 9.22 -15.87
N ARG A 83 2.11 9.36 -14.78
CA ARG A 83 1.64 10.64 -14.22
C ARG A 83 1.31 10.53 -12.73
N VAL A 84 1.58 11.63 -12.00
CA VAL A 84 1.15 11.82 -10.61
C VAL A 84 0.25 13.06 -10.53
N ARG A 85 -0.99 12.92 -10.05
CA ARG A 85 -1.87 14.06 -9.73
C ARG A 85 -1.69 14.43 -8.25
N VAL A 86 -1.44 15.70 -7.95
CA VAL A 86 -1.23 16.17 -6.58
C VAL A 86 -2.37 17.09 -6.18
N CYS A 87 -3.10 16.72 -5.12
CA CYS A 87 -4.19 17.50 -4.56
C CYS A 87 -3.87 17.95 -3.12
N GLY A 88 -4.18 19.20 -2.80
CA GLY A 88 -4.03 19.73 -1.46
C GLY A 88 -4.71 21.08 -1.29
N ARG A 89 -4.94 21.48 -0.03
CA ARG A 89 -5.65 22.73 0.31
C ARG A 89 -4.87 24.00 -0.06
N ARG A 90 -3.54 23.92 -0.09
CA ARG A 90 -2.63 25.05 -0.27
C ARG A 90 -1.95 24.97 -1.65
N PRO A 91 -2.30 25.86 -2.60
CA PRO A 91 -1.77 25.79 -3.96
C PRO A 91 -0.24 25.90 -4.05
N ASP A 92 0.39 26.66 -3.15
CA ASP A 92 1.84 26.77 -3.01
C ASP A 92 2.48 25.43 -2.61
N ALA A 93 1.92 24.75 -1.61
CA ALA A 93 2.41 23.45 -1.17
C ALA A 93 2.23 22.36 -2.24
N VAL A 94 1.14 22.42 -3.01
CA VAL A 94 0.92 21.52 -4.17
C VAL A 94 2.01 21.74 -5.23
N ARG A 95 2.27 23.00 -5.61
CA ARG A 95 3.34 23.32 -6.58
C ARG A 95 4.71 22.87 -6.10
N GLN A 96 4.99 23.05 -4.80
CA GLN A 96 6.24 22.60 -4.20
C GLN A 96 6.40 21.07 -4.31
N LEU A 97 5.39 20.30 -3.90
CA LEU A 97 5.44 18.84 -4.00
C LEU A 97 5.58 18.37 -5.45
N CYS A 98 4.88 19.00 -6.40
CA CYS A 98 5.06 18.68 -7.82
C CYS A 98 6.51 18.90 -8.29
N ALA A 99 7.16 19.98 -7.85
CA ALA A 99 8.56 20.26 -8.19
C ALA A 99 9.55 19.26 -7.55
N GLU A 100 9.30 18.86 -6.30
CA GLU A 100 10.08 17.83 -5.60
C GLU A 100 9.98 16.48 -6.34
N LEU A 101 8.76 16.04 -6.69
CA LEU A 101 8.53 14.81 -7.45
C LEU A 101 9.13 14.89 -8.86
N ALA A 102 9.08 16.05 -9.51
CA ALA A 102 9.73 16.26 -10.80
C ALA A 102 11.26 16.10 -10.73
N THR A 103 11.87 16.53 -9.62
CA THR A 103 13.30 16.33 -9.36
C THR A 103 13.65 14.85 -9.21
N ALA A 104 12.71 14.04 -8.71
CA ALA A 104 12.81 12.58 -8.67
C ALA A 104 12.46 11.89 -10.01
N GLY A 105 12.25 12.65 -11.09
CA GLY A 105 11.95 12.12 -12.43
C GLY A 105 10.49 11.78 -12.68
N LEU A 106 9.57 12.16 -11.79
CA LEU A 106 8.15 11.88 -11.91
C LEU A 106 7.38 13.03 -12.57
N LYS A 107 6.41 12.71 -13.42
CA LYS A 107 5.54 13.70 -14.06
C LYS A 107 4.39 14.09 -13.14
N ALA A 108 4.66 14.95 -12.17
CA ALA A 108 3.68 15.44 -11.21
C ALA A 108 2.97 16.72 -11.69
N VAL A 109 1.64 16.75 -11.56
CA VAL A 109 0.79 17.90 -11.92
C VAL A 109 -0.19 18.24 -10.80
N PRO A 110 -0.47 19.53 -10.54
CA PRO A 110 -1.56 19.92 -9.66
C PRO A 110 -2.91 19.37 -10.15
N ALA A 111 -3.78 18.99 -9.22
CA ALA A 111 -5.13 18.54 -9.51
C ALA A 111 -6.12 19.06 -8.45
N THR A 112 -7.37 19.26 -8.87
CA THR A 112 -8.51 19.46 -7.97
C THR A 112 -8.84 18.16 -7.22
N ALA A 113 -9.68 18.25 -6.18
CA ALA A 113 -10.13 17.07 -5.44
C ALA A 113 -10.88 16.08 -6.32
N GLU A 114 -11.73 16.55 -7.24
CA GLU A 114 -12.48 15.70 -8.16
C GLU A 114 -11.56 15.02 -9.18
N GLU A 115 -10.62 15.75 -9.78
CA GLU A 115 -9.63 15.18 -10.68
C GLU A 115 -8.72 14.15 -9.99
N ALA A 116 -8.33 14.40 -8.74
CA ALA A 116 -7.53 13.46 -7.98
C ALA A 116 -8.33 12.20 -7.59
N ALA A 117 -9.57 12.35 -7.13
CA ALA A 117 -10.44 11.23 -6.77
C ALA A 117 -10.78 10.33 -7.97
N GLY A 118 -10.82 10.89 -9.18
CA GLY A 118 -11.07 10.15 -10.41
C GLY A 118 -9.85 9.42 -11.00
N ALA A 119 -8.67 9.45 -10.36
CA ALA A 119 -7.50 8.72 -10.85
C ALA A 119 -7.63 7.21 -10.61
N PRO A 120 -7.05 6.35 -11.47
CA PRO A 120 -7.18 4.90 -11.35
C PRO A 120 -6.56 4.32 -10.07
N CYS A 121 -5.55 4.98 -9.51
CA CYS A 121 -5.01 4.73 -8.18
C CYS A 121 -5.03 6.04 -7.38
N VAL A 122 -5.52 5.99 -6.14
CA VAL A 122 -5.58 7.16 -5.24
C VAL A 122 -4.88 6.82 -3.93
N ILE A 123 -4.06 7.73 -3.42
CA ILE A 123 -3.44 7.64 -2.10
C ILE A 123 -3.88 8.87 -1.29
N THR A 124 -4.35 8.69 -0.07
CA THR A 124 -4.68 9.78 0.85
C THR A 124 -3.75 9.75 2.05
N ALA A 125 -3.13 10.90 2.33
CA ALA A 125 -2.15 11.05 3.41
C ALA A 125 -2.28 12.44 4.06
N THR A 126 -3.45 12.70 4.63
CA THR A 126 -3.88 13.98 5.20
C THR A 126 -4.41 13.82 6.61
N PRO A 127 -4.33 14.86 7.46
CA PRO A 127 -4.96 14.84 8.78
C PRO A 127 -6.44 15.24 8.72
N SER A 128 -7.18 14.87 7.66
CA SER A 128 -8.56 15.31 7.48
C SER A 128 -9.51 14.67 8.50
N THR A 129 -10.51 15.42 8.94
CA THR A 129 -11.62 14.95 9.80
C THR A 129 -12.93 14.83 9.04
N SER A 130 -12.87 14.90 7.72
CA SER A 130 -14.02 14.81 6.81
C SER A 130 -13.55 14.29 5.45
N PRO A 131 -14.38 13.51 4.72
CA PRO A 131 -14.01 12.95 3.43
C PRO A 131 -13.43 13.98 2.46
N LEU A 132 -12.34 13.61 1.78
CA LEU A 132 -11.60 14.49 0.89
C LEU A 132 -12.32 14.75 -0.44
N ALA A 133 -13.19 13.82 -0.83
CA ALA A 133 -14.05 13.90 -1.99
C ALA A 133 -15.32 13.08 -1.72
N PRO A 134 -16.45 13.41 -2.38
CA PRO A 134 -17.66 12.60 -2.29
C PRO A 134 -17.45 11.23 -2.95
N ALA A 135 -18.21 10.20 -2.55
CA ALA A 135 -18.03 8.83 -3.04
C ALA A 135 -18.19 8.72 -4.56
N GLU A 136 -19.02 9.58 -5.15
CA GLU A 136 -19.30 9.69 -6.58
C GLU A 136 -18.09 10.19 -7.38
N ALA A 137 -17.21 10.99 -6.77
CA ALA A 137 -15.99 11.47 -7.42
C ALA A 137 -14.98 10.34 -7.66
N PHE A 138 -15.05 9.27 -6.86
CA PHE A 138 -14.32 8.03 -7.11
C PHE A 138 -15.04 7.25 -8.22
N SER A 139 -14.86 7.68 -9.46
CA SER A 139 -15.56 7.14 -10.63
C SER A 139 -15.35 5.62 -10.84
N ALA A 140 -16.07 5.01 -11.79
CA ALA A 140 -15.88 3.60 -12.16
C ALA A 140 -14.47 3.28 -12.69
N GLY A 141 -13.69 4.29 -13.11
CA GLY A 141 -12.30 4.12 -13.53
C GLY A 141 -11.30 3.98 -12.38
N VAL A 142 -11.74 4.21 -11.14
CA VAL A 142 -10.90 4.04 -9.94
C VAL A 142 -10.80 2.55 -9.62
N GLN A 143 -9.59 2.03 -9.60
CA GLN A 143 -9.30 0.62 -9.39
C GLN A 143 -8.72 0.36 -8.00
N HIS A 144 -8.02 1.35 -7.43
CA HIS A 144 -7.45 1.23 -6.10
C HIS A 144 -7.44 2.55 -5.32
N VAL A 145 -7.68 2.47 -4.02
CA VAL A 145 -7.58 3.59 -3.07
C VAL A 145 -6.85 3.14 -1.81
N THR A 146 -5.82 3.88 -1.38
CA THR A 146 -5.13 3.69 -0.11
C THR A 146 -5.37 4.89 0.80
N GLY A 147 -5.89 4.65 2.01
CA GLY A 147 -5.95 5.61 3.11
C GLY A 147 -4.82 5.40 4.11
N ILE A 148 -4.10 6.47 4.47
CA ILE A 148 -2.92 6.44 5.36
C ILE A 148 -3.07 7.44 6.51
N GLY A 149 -3.83 8.51 6.31
CA GLY A 149 -3.88 9.63 7.25
C GLY A 149 -4.72 9.41 8.50
N THR A 150 -5.49 8.32 8.56
CA THR A 150 -6.55 8.07 9.53
C THR A 150 -6.07 7.23 10.73
N ASP A 151 -5.03 7.72 11.41
CA ASP A 151 -4.36 7.05 12.55
C ASP A 151 -4.94 7.41 13.93
N LEU A 152 -5.85 8.38 14.01
CA LEU A 152 -6.41 8.92 15.25
C LEU A 152 -7.95 9.00 15.19
N PRO A 153 -8.66 8.84 16.33
CA PRO A 153 -10.11 8.99 16.39
C PRO A 153 -10.59 10.32 15.81
N GLY A 154 -11.67 10.27 15.03
CA GLY A 154 -12.30 11.47 14.43
C GLY A 154 -11.68 11.94 13.12
N LYS A 155 -10.61 11.27 12.66
CA LYS A 155 -10.14 11.44 11.28
C LYS A 155 -11.05 10.68 10.31
N ALA A 156 -11.15 11.22 9.10
CA ALA A 156 -11.86 10.61 8.00
C ALA A 156 -11.31 11.18 6.69
N GLU A 157 -10.69 10.34 5.85
CA GLU A 157 -10.22 10.74 4.53
C GLU A 157 -11.14 10.22 3.42
N LEU A 158 -11.64 9.00 3.59
CA LEU A 158 -12.47 8.30 2.61
C LEU A 158 -13.95 8.38 3.00
N PRO A 159 -14.86 8.58 2.02
CA PRO A 159 -16.28 8.54 2.30
C PRO A 159 -16.72 7.09 2.61
N PRO A 160 -17.50 6.83 3.68
CA PRO A 160 -17.97 5.49 4.03
C PRO A 160 -18.62 4.72 2.88
N GLY A 161 -19.43 5.39 2.05
CA GLY A 161 -20.10 4.78 0.90
C GLY A 161 -19.16 4.25 -0.19
N LEU A 162 -17.87 4.58 -0.16
CA LEU A 162 -16.88 3.99 -1.05
C LEU A 162 -16.62 2.52 -0.74
N PHE A 163 -16.73 2.12 0.54
CA PHE A 163 -16.44 0.76 1.00
C PHE A 163 -17.48 -0.26 0.54
N ASP A 164 -18.74 0.14 0.32
CA ASP A 164 -19.78 -0.71 -0.25
C ASP A 164 -19.43 -1.22 -1.66
N ARG A 165 -18.60 -0.45 -2.37
CA ARG A 165 -18.19 -0.74 -3.75
C ARG A 165 -16.92 -1.58 -3.82
N ALA A 166 -16.27 -1.82 -2.69
CA ALA A 166 -14.98 -2.50 -2.64
C ALA A 166 -15.16 -4.02 -2.75
N THR A 167 -14.46 -4.62 -3.70
CA THR A 167 -14.34 -6.08 -3.83
C THR A 167 -13.29 -6.66 -2.88
N THR A 168 -12.35 -5.83 -2.42
CA THR A 168 -11.40 -6.20 -1.36
C THR A 168 -11.11 -4.96 -0.53
N ILE A 169 -11.23 -5.11 0.79
CA ILE A 169 -10.78 -4.13 1.78
C ILE A 169 -9.59 -4.76 2.49
N ALA A 170 -8.44 -4.08 2.48
CA ALA A 170 -7.22 -4.54 3.14
C ALA A 170 -6.87 -3.61 4.31
N THR A 171 -6.58 -4.18 5.47
CA THR A 171 -6.19 -3.44 6.68
C THR A 171 -4.80 -3.88 7.13
N ASP A 172 -4.02 -2.95 7.68
CA ASP A 172 -2.71 -3.28 8.23
C ASP A 172 -2.82 -3.90 9.63
N ASP A 173 -3.62 -3.30 10.50
CA ASP A 173 -4.06 -3.83 11.80
C ASP A 173 -5.58 -3.73 11.92
N HIS A 174 -6.24 -4.88 11.98
CA HIS A 174 -7.69 -4.98 12.00
C HIS A 174 -8.33 -4.18 13.14
N ASP A 175 -7.85 -4.37 14.37
CA ASP A 175 -8.43 -3.76 15.56
C ASP A 175 -8.19 -2.24 15.56
N GLN A 176 -7.01 -1.79 15.11
CA GLN A 176 -6.68 -0.38 14.98
C GLN A 176 -7.50 0.31 13.87
N CYS A 177 -7.64 -0.33 12.71
CA CYS A 177 -8.49 0.16 11.61
C CYS A 177 -9.96 0.23 12.02
N LEU A 178 -10.47 -0.77 12.76
CA LEU A 178 -11.82 -0.73 13.31
C LEU A 178 -12.00 0.42 14.30
N ALA A 179 -11.02 0.66 15.17
CA ALA A 179 -11.11 1.70 16.19
C ALA A 179 -11.01 3.12 15.60
N HIS A 180 -10.09 3.34 14.66
CA HIS A 180 -9.66 4.69 14.26
C HIS A 180 -9.69 4.94 12.76
N GLY A 181 -9.52 3.90 11.93
CA GLY A 181 -9.37 4.01 10.48
C GLY A 181 -10.66 4.31 9.71
N ASP A 182 -10.50 4.54 8.42
CA ASP A 182 -11.63 4.77 7.50
C ASP A 182 -12.48 3.50 7.33
N PHE A 183 -11.89 2.31 7.45
CA PHE A 183 -12.63 1.06 7.54
C PHE A 183 -13.57 1.05 8.75
N GLY A 184 -13.07 1.43 9.93
CA GLY A 184 -13.89 1.58 11.12
C GLY A 184 -15.02 2.59 10.94
N ASN A 185 -14.77 3.71 10.25
CA ASN A 185 -15.80 4.70 9.92
C ASN A 185 -16.91 4.08 9.05
N ALA A 186 -16.55 3.26 8.06
CA ALA A 186 -17.50 2.55 7.21
C ALA A 186 -18.32 1.50 7.97
N VAL A 187 -17.68 0.76 8.88
CA VAL A 187 -18.36 -0.20 9.77
C VAL A 187 -19.36 0.50 10.69
N ARG A 188 -18.96 1.61 11.32
CA ARG A 188 -19.86 2.42 12.17
C ARG A 188 -21.03 3.02 11.40
N ALA A 189 -20.82 3.35 10.13
CA ALA A 189 -21.87 3.81 9.23
C ALA A 189 -22.81 2.69 8.74
N GLY A 190 -22.54 1.43 9.09
CA GLY A 190 -23.35 0.28 8.67
C GLY A 190 -23.22 -0.08 7.19
N VAL A 191 -22.16 0.40 6.53
CA VAL A 191 -21.93 0.19 5.09
C VAL A 191 -21.30 -1.18 4.83
N VAL A 192 -20.41 -1.63 5.70
CA VAL A 192 -19.75 -2.93 5.63
C VAL A 192 -19.71 -3.60 7.00
N GLY A 193 -19.57 -4.93 7.02
CA GLY A 193 -19.42 -5.69 8.26
C GLY A 193 -18.03 -5.54 8.87
N ALA A 194 -17.93 -5.67 10.20
CA ALA A 194 -16.66 -5.52 10.92
C ALA A 194 -15.58 -6.53 10.53
N GLY A 195 -15.93 -7.67 9.92
CA GLY A 195 -14.99 -8.68 9.41
C GLY A 195 -14.92 -8.75 7.88
N ALA A 196 -15.24 -7.65 7.18
CA ALA A 196 -15.22 -7.60 5.72
C ALA A 196 -13.81 -7.38 5.13
N ASP A 197 -12.83 -7.06 5.97
CA ASP A 197 -11.45 -6.82 5.59
C ASP A 197 -10.58 -8.08 5.58
N VAL A 198 -9.44 -7.97 4.90
CA VAL A 198 -8.35 -8.94 4.94
C VAL A 198 -7.06 -8.26 5.35
N SER A 199 -6.15 -8.98 6.00
CA SER A 199 -4.85 -8.40 6.37
C SER A 199 -4.02 -8.04 5.12
N ALA A 200 -3.48 -6.83 5.09
CA ALA A 200 -2.54 -6.36 4.08
C ALA A 200 -1.30 -7.27 3.99
N GLY A 201 -0.82 -7.80 5.12
CA GLY A 201 0.27 -8.78 5.13
C GLY A 201 -0.10 -10.10 4.43
N LEU A 202 -1.35 -10.57 4.57
CA LEU A 202 -1.85 -11.72 3.82
C LEU A 202 -1.99 -11.40 2.33
N VAL A 203 -2.45 -10.21 1.98
CA VAL A 203 -2.49 -9.76 0.57
C VAL A 203 -1.10 -9.76 -0.05
N LEU A 204 -0.09 -9.28 0.68
CA LEU A 204 1.30 -9.28 0.21
C LEU A 204 1.85 -10.70 0.03
N ARG A 205 1.50 -11.63 0.93
CA ARG A 205 1.97 -13.02 0.91
C ARG A 205 1.25 -13.88 -0.14
N ASP A 206 -0.07 -13.85 -0.14
CA ASP A 206 -0.93 -14.80 -0.86
C ASP A 206 -1.56 -14.21 -2.11
N GLY A 207 -1.51 -12.88 -2.26
CA GLY A 207 -2.15 -12.13 -3.33
C GLY A 207 -3.51 -11.57 -2.94
N VAL A 208 -4.05 -10.73 -3.83
CA VAL A 208 -5.35 -10.07 -3.63
C VAL A 208 -6.47 -11.11 -3.87
N PRO A 209 -7.40 -11.29 -2.91
CA PRO A 209 -8.49 -12.27 -3.04
C PRO A 209 -9.38 -12.06 -4.27
N GLU A 210 -9.79 -10.81 -4.53
CA GLU A 210 -10.60 -10.44 -5.68
C GLU A 210 -10.13 -9.11 -6.30
N ARG A 211 -9.89 -9.11 -7.61
CA ARG A 211 -9.41 -7.94 -8.38
C ARG A 211 -10.43 -7.43 -9.41
N SER A 212 -11.65 -7.95 -9.38
CA SER A 212 -12.69 -7.67 -10.39
C SER A 212 -13.27 -6.26 -10.27
N GLY A 213 -13.04 -5.56 -9.16
CA GLY A 213 -13.52 -4.21 -8.91
C GLY A 213 -12.58 -3.37 -8.05
N LEU A 214 -13.16 -2.37 -7.38
CA LEU A 214 -12.40 -1.47 -6.51
C LEU A 214 -11.74 -2.25 -5.37
N THR A 215 -10.47 -1.94 -5.13
CA THR A 215 -9.76 -2.39 -3.92
C THR A 215 -9.47 -1.19 -3.03
N ILE A 216 -9.62 -1.34 -1.72
CA ILE A 216 -9.32 -0.30 -0.74
C ILE A 216 -8.28 -0.84 0.23
N ALA A 217 -7.26 -0.06 0.54
CA ALA A 217 -6.37 -0.28 1.68
C ALA A 217 -6.61 0.80 2.73
N ASP A 218 -6.78 0.42 3.99
CA ASP A 218 -6.77 1.31 5.15
C ASP A 218 -5.55 0.97 5.99
N LEU A 219 -4.58 1.88 6.04
CA LEU A 219 -3.26 1.65 6.61
C LEU A 219 -3.04 2.68 7.73
N THR A 220 -3.33 2.27 8.97
CA THR A 220 -3.30 3.17 10.13
C THR A 220 -1.92 3.28 10.77
N GLY A 221 -0.95 2.53 10.25
CA GLY A 221 0.41 2.49 10.75
C GLY A 221 0.52 1.49 11.89
N VAL A 222 0.68 0.22 11.57
CA VAL A 222 1.12 -0.75 12.57
C VAL A 222 2.55 -0.42 12.99
N GLY A 223 2.78 -0.17 14.28
CA GLY A 223 4.14 -0.13 14.86
C GLY A 223 4.94 -1.43 14.65
N VAL A 224 4.34 -2.47 14.05
CA VAL A 224 4.99 -3.71 13.60
C VAL A 224 5.80 -3.49 12.32
N ALA A 225 5.43 -2.55 11.44
CA ALA A 225 6.27 -2.17 10.28
C ALA A 225 7.58 -1.51 10.75
N ASP A 226 7.51 -0.69 11.80
CA ASP A 226 8.69 -0.16 12.49
C ASP A 226 9.50 -1.28 13.16
N ALA A 227 8.84 -2.29 13.76
CA ALA A 227 9.52 -3.43 14.36
C ALA A 227 10.22 -4.34 13.35
N ALA A 228 9.64 -4.56 12.15
CA ALA A 228 10.25 -5.36 11.09
C ALA A 228 11.45 -4.64 10.44
N VAL A 229 11.34 -3.32 10.23
CA VAL A 229 12.47 -2.47 9.80
C VAL A 229 13.54 -2.43 10.89
N ALA A 230 13.17 -2.26 12.15
CA ALA A 230 14.11 -2.30 13.28
C ALA A 230 14.79 -3.67 13.41
N THR A 231 14.07 -4.77 13.20
CA THR A 231 14.62 -6.13 13.27
C THR A 231 15.56 -6.40 12.11
N ALA A 232 15.21 -5.98 10.89
CA ALA A 232 16.06 -6.12 9.71
C ALA A 232 17.34 -5.27 9.80
N VAL A 233 17.26 -4.05 10.35
CA VAL A 233 18.42 -3.20 10.64
C VAL A 233 19.28 -3.81 11.76
N PHE A 234 18.65 -4.37 12.81
CA PHE A 234 19.35 -5.03 13.91
C PHE A 234 20.07 -6.32 13.47
N THR A 235 19.51 -7.10 12.54
CA THR A 235 20.18 -8.30 11.98
C THR A 235 21.28 -7.98 10.97
N HIS A 236 21.38 -6.75 10.47
CA HIS A 236 22.46 -6.33 9.56
C HIS A 236 23.62 -5.62 10.27
N LEU A 237 23.43 -5.23 11.54
CA LEU A 237 24.44 -4.58 12.39
C LEU A 237 25.00 -5.53 13.47
N GLY A 238 24.69 -6.83 13.39
CA GLY A 238 25.23 -7.90 14.23
C GLY A 238 25.86 -9.01 13.41
#